data_AF-A0A2T3CPB3-F1
#
_entry.id   AF-A0A2T3CPB3-F1
#
_cell.length_a   1.000
_cell.length_b   1.000
_cell.length_c   1.000
_cell.angle_alpha   90.00
_cell.angle_beta   90.00
_cell.angle_gamma   90.00
#
_symmetry.space_group_name_H-M   'P 1'
#
loop_
_entity.id
_entity.type
_entity.pdbx_description
1 polymer ?
#
loop_
_entity_poly.entity_id
_entity_poly.type
_entity_poly.pdbx_seq_one_letter_code
_entity_poly.pdbx_strand_id
1 'polypeptide(L)'
;MPVVISYRHPQRLDAYIISERLKLEGIATHLDLFDGDTGRTGDNISGLVSSNISSCTHLISVLSEENADTWWVPFQLGAATLSNRRVSLFQCAESTLPDYLDKWPIMSSRKHIDLFVLAYHDEQTFKRSLTKEEAGADATNRLNAAFFHADLKAKIRRGF
;
A
#
# COMPACT_ATOMS: atom_id res chain seq x y z
N MET A 1 -3.64 12.18 -4.76
CA MET A 1 -3.84 10.82 -4.21
C MET A 1 -2.53 10.34 -3.59
N PRO A 2 -2.23 10.67 -2.33
CA PRO A 2 -0.94 10.30 -1.71
C PRO A 2 -0.80 8.79 -1.52
N VAL A 3 0.44 8.30 -1.62
CA VAL A 3 0.86 6.92 -1.34
C VAL A 3 1.71 6.92 -0.08
N VAL A 4 1.30 6.14 0.93
CA VAL A 4 2.15 5.86 2.10
C VAL A 4 2.91 4.56 1.86
N ILE A 5 4.22 4.59 2.12
CA ILE A 5 5.10 3.42 2.06
C ILE A 5 5.53 3.10 3.48
N SER A 6 4.99 2.01 4.01
CA SER A 6 5.19 1.53 5.37
C SER A 6 6.29 0.46 5.40
N TYR A 7 7.29 0.61 6.27
CA TYR A 7 8.45 -0.28 6.30
C TYR A 7 9.11 -0.30 7.69
N ARG A 8 9.93 -1.32 7.98
CA ARG A 8 10.85 -1.28 9.14
C ARG A 8 12.24 -0.84 8.73
N HIS A 9 13.07 -0.45 9.71
CA HIS A 9 14.41 0.04 9.45
C HIS A 9 15.24 -0.87 8.51
N PRO A 10 15.24 -2.21 8.62
CA PRO A 10 16.03 -3.06 7.72
C PRO A 10 15.59 -2.94 6.25
N GLN A 11 14.32 -2.64 5.97
CA GLN A 11 13.76 -2.47 4.61
C GLN A 11 13.86 -1.02 4.09
N ARG A 12 14.64 -0.14 4.74
CA ARG A 12 14.75 1.27 4.35
C ARG A 12 15.15 1.44 2.89
N LEU A 13 16.12 0.66 2.42
CA LEU A 13 16.60 0.80 1.04
C LEU A 13 15.49 0.54 0.02
N ASP A 14 14.73 -0.54 0.19
CA ASP A 14 13.61 -0.88 -0.70
C ASP A 14 12.51 0.19 -0.66
N ALA A 15 12.15 0.66 0.54
CA ALA A 15 11.15 1.72 0.69
C ALA A 15 11.56 3.02 -0.03
N TYR A 16 12.84 3.40 0.04
CA TYR A 16 13.37 4.55 -0.68
C TYR A 16 13.37 4.34 -2.19
N ILE A 17 13.77 3.15 -2.67
CA ILE A 17 13.75 2.83 -4.10
C ILE A 17 12.32 2.94 -4.66
N ILE A 18 11.33 2.38 -3.96
CA ILE A 18 9.92 2.48 -4.35
C ILE A 18 9.49 3.96 -4.36
N SER A 19 9.80 4.70 -3.30
CA SER A 19 9.44 6.10 -3.16
C SER A 19 9.99 6.96 -4.30
N GLU A 20 11.28 6.82 -4.61
CA GLU A 20 11.91 7.56 -5.70
C GLU A 20 11.32 7.18 -7.06
N ARG A 21 11.09 5.89 -7.31
CA ARG A 21 10.45 5.43 -8.54
C ARG A 21 9.06 6.05 -8.76
N LEU A 22 8.26 6.14 -7.70
CA LEU A 22 6.93 6.76 -7.73
C LEU A 22 7.01 8.27 -7.91
N LYS A 23 7.95 8.95 -7.24
CA LYS A 23 8.15 10.40 -7.39
C LYS A 23 8.53 10.81 -8.80
N LEU A 24 9.30 9.98 -9.52
CA LEU A 24 9.63 10.20 -10.93
C LEU A 24 8.39 10.30 -11.83
N GLU A 25 7.26 9.74 -11.41
CA GLU A 25 5.97 9.75 -12.11
C GLU A 25 5.02 10.84 -11.55
N GLY A 26 5.54 11.74 -10.71
CA GLY A 26 4.75 12.79 -10.07
C GLY A 26 3.80 12.28 -8.98
N ILE A 27 4.02 11.06 -8.47
CA ILE A 27 3.20 10.48 -7.40
C ILE A 27 3.72 10.97 -6.04
N ALA A 28 2.86 11.64 -5.27
CA ALA A 28 3.20 12.09 -3.93
C ALA A 28 3.34 10.89 -2.97
N THR A 29 4.53 10.72 -2.38
CA THR A 29 4.83 9.63 -1.45
C THR A 29 5.17 10.14 -0.05
N HIS A 30 4.82 9.35 0.97
CA HIS A 30 5.26 9.54 2.35
C HIS A 30 5.85 8.23 2.88
N LEU A 31 7.02 8.32 3.50
CA LEU A 31 7.72 7.18 4.08
C LEU A 31 7.35 7.06 5.57
N ASP A 32 6.83 5.90 5.95
CA ASP A 32 6.36 5.62 7.30
C ASP A 32 7.20 4.51 7.94
N LEU A 33 8.09 4.91 8.85
CA LEU A 33 9.00 3.99 9.54
C LEU A 33 8.31 3.42 10.78
N PHE A 34 8.02 2.12 10.76
CA PHE A 34 7.59 1.36 11.92
C PHE A 34 8.76 0.66 12.57
N ASP A 35 9.35 1.32 13.56
CA ASP A 35 10.38 0.72 14.42
C ASP A 35 9.85 0.56 15.83
N GLY A 36 9.56 -0.69 16.21
CA GLY A 36 8.96 -1.06 17.50
C GLY A 36 9.86 -0.75 18.71
N ASP A 37 11.14 -0.47 18.47
CA ASP A 37 12.12 -0.13 19.51
C ASP A 37 12.11 1.34 19.93
N THR A 38 11.29 2.18 19.28
CA THR A 38 11.25 3.62 19.59
C THR A 38 10.41 3.98 20.80
N GLY A 39 10.52 3.25 21.93
CA GLY A 39 10.04 3.71 23.25
C GLY A 39 8.59 4.23 23.33
N ARG A 40 7.75 3.87 22.37
CA ARG A 40 6.39 4.40 22.18
C ARG A 40 5.41 3.39 22.75
N THR A 41 4.74 3.76 23.85
CA THR A 41 3.62 3.02 24.41
C THR A 41 2.61 2.65 23.32
N GLY A 42 2.03 1.44 23.36
CA GLY A 42 1.18 0.90 22.29
C GLY A 42 0.03 1.83 21.83
N ASP A 43 -0.50 2.67 22.71
CA ASP A 43 -1.54 3.66 22.40
C ASP A 43 -1.09 4.72 21.37
N ASN A 44 0.19 5.07 21.34
CA ASN A 44 0.72 6.03 20.37
C ASN A 44 0.90 5.39 18.97
N ILE A 45 1.08 4.07 18.91
CA ILE A 45 1.33 3.35 17.65
C ILE A 45 0.02 3.17 16.87
N SER A 46 -1.07 2.79 17.54
CA SER A 46 -2.38 2.62 16.89
C SER A 46 -2.91 3.94 16.32
N GLY A 47 -2.74 5.04 17.06
CA GLY A 47 -3.06 6.39 16.60
C GLY A 47 -2.20 6.81 15.39
N LEU A 48 -0.89 6.53 15.42
CA LEU A 48 0.01 6.81 14.30
C LEU A 48 -0.40 6.05 13.04
N VAL A 49 -0.63 4.73 13.13
CA VAL A 49 -1.13 3.92 12.01
C VAL A 49 -2.41 4.50 11.46
N SER A 50 -3.39 4.80 12.32
CA SER A 50 -4.69 5.34 11.90
C SER A 50 -4.56 6.70 11.20
N SER A 51 -3.68 7.58 11.70
CA SER A 51 -3.36 8.86 11.07
C SER A 51 -2.75 8.66 9.67
N ASN A 52 -1.80 7.74 9.53
CA ASN A 52 -1.13 7.47 8.26
C ASN A 52 -2.09 6.84 7.23
N ILE A 53 -2.98 5.95 7.67
CA ILE A 53 -4.03 5.38 6.82
C ILE A 53 -5.08 6.43 6.44
N SER A 54 -5.46 7.33 7.35
CA SER A 54 -6.46 8.37 7.06
C SER A 54 -5.92 9.44 6.09
N SER A 55 -4.62 9.69 6.09
CA SER A 55 -3.96 10.65 5.18
C SER A 55 -3.60 10.08 3.81
N CYS A 56 -3.61 8.75 3.62
CA CYS A 56 -3.23 8.12 2.36
C CYS A 56 -4.45 7.72 1.50
N THR A 57 -4.20 7.49 0.21
CA THR A 57 -5.17 6.81 -0.69
C THR A 57 -4.71 5.40 -1.05
N HIS A 58 -3.40 5.22 -1.08
CA HIS A 58 -2.72 3.96 -1.34
C HIS A 58 -1.74 3.69 -0.20
N LEU A 59 -1.61 2.41 0.13
CA LEU A 59 -0.65 1.90 1.08
C LEU A 59 0.23 0.87 0.36
N ILE A 60 1.54 1.05 0.45
CA ILE A 60 2.52 0.01 0.11
C ILE A 60 3.16 -0.44 1.42
N SER A 61 2.96 -1.70 1.81
CA SER A 61 3.65 -2.28 2.97
C SER A 61 4.86 -3.08 2.50
N VAL A 62 6.05 -2.68 2.92
CA VAL A 62 7.32 -3.34 2.58
C VAL A 62 7.62 -4.41 3.63
N LEU A 63 7.59 -5.66 3.21
CA LEU A 63 7.64 -6.83 4.05
C LEU A 63 8.88 -7.69 3.76
N SER A 64 9.39 -8.29 4.82
CA SER A 64 10.39 -9.37 4.79
C SER A 64 9.89 -10.50 5.68
N GLU A 65 10.54 -11.66 5.64
CA GLU A 65 10.18 -12.80 6.48
C GLU A 65 10.16 -12.42 7.97
N GLU A 66 11.17 -11.66 8.41
CA GLU A 66 11.32 -11.20 9.80
C GLU A 66 10.20 -10.28 10.31
N ASN A 67 9.46 -9.60 9.40
CA ASN A 67 8.47 -8.61 9.80
C ASN A 67 7.02 -8.97 9.41
N ALA A 68 6.82 -9.96 8.54
CA ALA A 68 5.52 -10.32 8.01
C ALA A 68 4.52 -10.80 9.09
N ASP A 69 5.04 -11.41 10.16
CA ASP A 69 4.24 -11.93 11.29
C ASP A 69 4.11 -10.96 12.47
N THR A 70 4.63 -9.75 12.34
CA THR A 70 4.58 -8.78 13.44
C THR A 70 3.19 -8.15 13.56
N TRP A 71 2.69 -8.03 14.79
CA TRP A 71 1.28 -7.66 15.09
C TRP A 71 0.77 -6.40 14.36
N TRP A 72 1.65 -5.44 14.09
CA TRP A 72 1.29 -4.16 13.48
C TRP A 72 0.95 -4.31 11.98
N VAL A 73 1.47 -5.35 11.30
CA VAL A 73 1.19 -5.59 9.87
C VAL A 73 -0.29 -5.95 9.67
N PRO A 74 -0.86 -7.01 10.29
CA PRO A 74 -2.31 -7.26 10.22
C PRO A 74 -3.15 -6.07 10.65
N PHE A 75 -2.73 -5.34 11.69
CA PHE A 75 -3.45 -4.18 12.19
C PHE A 75 -3.52 -3.05 11.14
N GLN A 76 -2.38 -2.70 10.52
CA GLN A 76 -2.30 -1.69 9.47
C GLN A 76 -3.13 -2.10 8.24
N LEU A 77 -3.00 -3.35 7.80
CA LEU A 77 -3.73 -3.86 6.63
C LEU A 77 -5.25 -3.89 6.88
N GLY A 78 -5.66 -4.23 8.10
CA GLY A 78 -7.05 -4.16 8.55
C GLY A 78 -7.60 -2.73 8.50
N ALA A 79 -6.90 -1.77 9.11
CA ALA A 79 -7.28 -0.36 9.10
C ALA A 79 -7.38 0.21 7.68
N ALA A 80 -6.41 -0.13 6.82
CA ALA A 80 -6.39 0.29 5.42
C ALA A 80 -7.57 -0.30 4.62
N THR A 81 -7.91 -1.57 4.86
CA THR A 81 -9.02 -2.25 4.20
C THR A 81 -10.36 -1.65 4.61
N LEU A 82 -10.58 -1.42 5.90
CA LEU A 82 -11.81 -0.78 6.41
C LEU A 82 -11.97 0.65 5.89
N SER A 83 -10.86 1.34 5.62
CA SER A 83 -10.85 2.69 5.05
C SER A 83 -10.86 2.71 3.52
N ASN A 84 -11.14 1.58 2.87
CA ASN A 84 -11.20 1.44 1.41
C ASN A 84 -9.92 1.94 0.69
N ARG A 85 -8.74 1.75 1.30
CA ARG A 85 -7.44 2.12 0.72
C ARG A 85 -6.95 1.08 -0.28
N ARG A 86 -6.16 1.55 -1.25
CA ARG A 86 -5.48 0.68 -2.22
C ARG A 86 -4.22 0.12 -1.58
N VAL A 87 -4.38 -1.02 -0.93
CA VAL A 87 -3.29 -1.79 -0.34
C VAL A 87 -2.51 -2.57 -1.40
N SER A 88 -1.18 -2.54 -1.31
CA SER A 88 -0.26 -3.43 -2.03
C SER A 88 0.91 -3.79 -1.12
N LEU A 89 1.46 -4.98 -1.29
CA LEU A 89 2.58 -5.47 -0.51
C LEU A 89 3.83 -5.46 -1.40
N PHE A 90 4.98 -5.10 -0.85
CA PHE A 90 6.26 -5.29 -1.51
C PHE A 90 7.09 -6.29 -0.70
N GLN A 91 7.37 -7.43 -1.31
CA GLN A 91 8.13 -8.51 -0.72
C GLN A 91 9.61 -8.32 -1.03
N CYS A 92 10.41 -8.10 0.01
CA CYS A 92 11.87 -8.17 -0.08
C CYS A 92 12.31 -9.62 -0.39
N ALA A 93 13.41 -9.78 -1.11
CA ALA A 93 13.85 -11.04 -1.73
C ALA A 93 13.60 -12.31 -0.89
N GLU A 94 13.13 -13.38 -1.56
CA GLU A 94 12.91 -14.75 -1.06
C GLU A 94 12.22 -14.92 0.31
N SER A 95 11.43 -13.95 0.78
CA SER A 95 10.67 -14.16 2.02
C SER A 95 9.41 -15.01 1.82
N THR A 96 9.22 -16.09 2.57
CA THR A 96 7.89 -16.74 2.62
C THR A 96 6.93 -15.86 3.39
N LEU A 97 5.93 -15.31 2.70
CA LEU A 97 4.88 -14.51 3.32
C LEU A 97 3.72 -15.39 3.77
N PRO A 98 3.06 -15.09 4.91
CA PRO A 98 1.86 -15.80 5.34
C PRO A 98 0.71 -15.76 4.32
N ASP A 99 0.00 -16.88 4.14
CA ASP A 99 -1.08 -17.05 3.17
C ASP A 99 -2.19 -15.99 3.25
N TYR A 100 -2.46 -15.43 4.44
CA TYR A 100 -3.49 -14.41 4.61
C TYR A 100 -3.19 -13.11 3.83
N LEU A 101 -1.92 -12.89 3.46
CA LEU A 101 -1.46 -11.73 2.70
C LEU A 101 -1.81 -11.80 1.21
N ASP A 102 -2.12 -12.99 0.67
CA ASP A 102 -2.55 -13.19 -0.73
C ASP A 102 -3.85 -12.46 -1.07
N LYS A 103 -4.57 -11.99 -0.04
CA LYS A 103 -5.70 -11.08 -0.19
C LYS A 103 -5.34 -9.80 -0.93
N TRP A 104 -4.09 -9.33 -0.89
CA TRP A 104 -3.64 -8.11 -1.58
C TRP A 104 -2.64 -8.42 -2.70
N PRO A 105 -2.39 -7.48 -3.63
CA PRO A 105 -1.33 -7.61 -4.62
C PRO A 105 0.05 -7.66 -3.96
N ILE A 106 0.86 -8.65 -4.31
CA ILE A 106 2.23 -8.82 -3.81
C ILE A 106 3.22 -8.51 -4.94
N MET A 107 3.97 -7.43 -4.76
CA MET A 107 5.04 -6.98 -5.66
C MET A 107 6.37 -7.52 -5.16
N SER A 108 7.23 -7.99 -6.05
CA SER A 108 8.55 -8.56 -5.69
C SER A 108 9.66 -8.12 -6.65
N SER A 109 9.32 -7.29 -7.64
CA SER A 109 10.24 -6.85 -8.67
C SER A 109 9.98 -5.40 -9.05
N ARG A 110 10.97 -4.74 -9.66
CA ARG A 110 10.84 -3.37 -10.17
C ARG A 110 9.71 -3.23 -11.20
N LYS A 111 9.52 -4.25 -12.05
CA LYS A 111 8.41 -4.29 -13.02
C LYS A 111 7.05 -4.22 -12.32
N HIS A 112 6.90 -4.88 -11.17
CA HIS A 112 5.64 -4.82 -10.43
C HIS A 112 5.37 -3.41 -9.86
N ILE A 113 6.42 -2.66 -9.52
CA ILE A 113 6.30 -1.24 -9.13
C ILE A 113 5.79 -0.41 -10.32
N ASP A 114 6.29 -0.68 -11.54
CA ASP A 114 5.80 -0.02 -12.76
C ASP A 114 4.31 -0.35 -13.02
N LEU A 115 3.89 -1.60 -12.80
CA LEU A 115 2.48 -1.99 -12.88
C LEU A 115 1.61 -1.25 -11.86
N PHE A 116 2.11 -1.04 -10.64
CA PHE A 116 1.43 -0.23 -9.63
C PHE A 116 1.28 1.23 -10.08
N VAL A 117 2.33 1.84 -10.65
CA VAL A 117 2.29 3.20 -11.21
C VAL A 117 1.21 3.30 -12.28
N LEU A 118 1.17 2.35 -13.21
CA LEU A 118 0.15 2.32 -14.27
C LEU A 118 -1.27 2.26 -13.68
N ALA A 119 -1.52 1.33 -12.76
CA ALA A 119 -2.82 1.18 -12.09
C ALA A 119 -3.22 2.46 -11.33
N TYR A 120 -2.25 3.15 -10.71
CA TYR A 120 -2.48 4.41 -10.02
C TYR A 120 -2.93 5.53 -10.97
N HIS A 121 -2.31 5.66 -12.15
CA HIS A 121 -2.69 6.67 -13.14
C HIS A 121 -4.02 6.35 -13.84
N ASP A 122 -4.29 5.07 -14.10
CA ASP A 122 -5.60 4.62 -14.60
C ASP A 122 -6.71 5.05 -13.63
N GLU A 123 -6.51 4.83 -12.34
CA GLU A 123 -7.48 5.25 -11.31
C GLU A 123 -7.63 6.78 -11.24
N GLN A 124 -6.54 7.54 -11.30
CA GLN A 124 -6.62 9.00 -11.34
C GLN A 124 -7.45 9.51 -12.52
N THR A 125 -7.27 8.89 -13.69
CA THR A 125 -8.01 9.24 -14.91
C THR A 125 -9.50 8.95 -14.73
N PHE A 126 -9.82 7.76 -14.21
CA PHE A 126 -11.21 7.35 -13.95
C PHE A 126 -11.90 8.25 -12.91
N LYS A 127 -11.20 8.64 -11.83
CA LYS A 127 -11.72 9.57 -10.81
C LYS A 127 -12.03 10.96 -11.36
N ARG A 128 -11.21 11.48 -12.28
CA ARG A 128 -11.45 12.78 -12.94
C ARG A 128 -12.69 12.73 -13.83
N SER A 129 -12.98 11.60 -14.46
CA SER A 129 -14.19 11.41 -15.27
C SER A 129 -15.47 11.33 -14.43
N LEU A 130 -15.39 10.77 -13.21
CA LEU A 130 -16.54 10.54 -12.32
C LEU A 130 -16.88 11.70 -11.38
N THR A 131 -16.00 12.70 -11.20
CA THR A 131 -16.21 13.80 -10.24
C THR A 131 -17.38 14.73 -10.59
N LYS A 132 -18.10 14.45 -11.69
CA LYS A 132 -19.31 15.13 -12.11
C LYS A 132 -20.57 14.64 -11.39
N GLU A 133 -20.53 13.50 -10.71
CA GLU A 133 -21.70 12.87 -10.08
C GLU A 133 -21.43 12.41 -8.63
N GLU A 134 -22.09 13.12 -7.69
CA GLU A 134 -22.95 12.52 -6.66
C GLU A 134 -22.47 12.05 -5.27
N ALA A 135 -23.50 12.03 -4.39
CA ALA A 135 -23.64 11.26 -3.17
C ALA A 135 -23.45 9.74 -3.41
N GLY A 136 -22.97 9.00 -2.39
CA GLY A 136 -22.62 7.56 -2.52
C GLY A 136 -21.12 7.28 -2.60
N ALA A 137 -20.28 8.31 -2.39
CA ALA A 137 -18.83 8.27 -2.54
C ALA A 137 -18.12 7.08 -1.86
N ASP A 138 -18.60 6.59 -0.71
CA ASP A 138 -17.97 5.47 0.00
C ASP A 138 -18.16 4.11 -0.70
N ALA A 139 -19.36 3.83 -1.22
CA ALA A 139 -19.62 2.60 -1.98
C ALA A 139 -18.77 2.55 -3.26
N THR A 140 -18.71 3.67 -3.98
CA THR A 140 -17.86 3.84 -5.16
C THR A 140 -16.39 3.68 -4.81
N ASN A 141 -15.93 4.25 -3.68
CA ASN A 141 -14.55 4.14 -3.24
C ASN A 141 -14.14 2.68 -2.93
N ARG A 142 -15.04 1.92 -2.30
CA ARG A 142 -14.84 0.49 -2.02
C ARG A 142 -14.75 -0.35 -3.29
N LEU A 143 -15.63 -0.12 -4.27
CA LEU A 143 -15.59 -0.81 -5.57
C LEU A 143 -14.28 -0.50 -6.31
N ASN A 144 -13.86 0.76 -6.32
CA ASN A 144 -12.61 1.17 -6.95
C ASN A 144 -11.39 0.52 -6.27
N ALA A 145 -11.38 0.39 -4.94
CA ALA A 145 -10.31 -0.32 -4.23
C ALA A 145 -10.25 -1.81 -4.63
N ALA A 146 -11.40 -2.49 -4.68
CA ALA A 146 -11.47 -3.88 -5.10
C ALA A 146 -11.02 -4.09 -6.54
N PHE A 147 -11.42 -3.19 -7.45
CA PHE A 147 -10.98 -3.20 -8.85
C PHE A 147 -9.47 -3.04 -8.96
N PHE A 148 -8.89 -2.06 -8.26
CA PHE A 148 -7.45 -1.84 -8.20
C PHE A 148 -6.71 -3.11 -7.75
N HIS A 149 -7.18 -3.76 -6.67
CA HIS A 149 -6.56 -4.99 -6.17
C HIS A 149 -6.63 -6.15 -7.16
N ALA A 150 -7.77 -6.33 -7.81
CA ALA A 150 -7.97 -7.41 -8.78
C ALA A 150 -7.12 -7.21 -10.04
N ASP A 151 -7.11 -5.99 -10.59
CA ASP A 151 -6.36 -5.65 -11.79
C ASP A 151 -4.85 -5.77 -11.58
N LEU A 152 -4.32 -5.18 -10.50
CA LEU A 152 -2.89 -5.26 -10.20
C LEU A 152 -2.44 -6.70 -9.96
N LYS A 153 -3.22 -7.50 -9.22
CA LYS A 153 -2.93 -8.94 -9.06
C LYS A 153 -2.92 -9.69 -10.39
N ALA A 154 -3.89 -9.42 -11.27
CA ALA A 154 -3.96 -10.08 -12.56
C ALA A 154 -2.76 -9.72 -13.45
N LYS A 155 -2.34 -8.46 -13.45
CA LYS A 155 -1.16 -8.00 -14.21
C LYS A 155 0.13 -8.63 -13.69
N ILE A 156 0.34 -8.67 -12.37
CA ILE A 156 1.49 -9.31 -11.73
C ILE A 156 1.55 -10.80 -12.08
N ARG A 157 0.45 -11.54 -11.94
CA ARG A 157 0.39 -12.98 -12.24
C ARG A 157 0.68 -13.33 -13.70
N ARG A 158 0.34 -12.43 -14.63
CA ARG A 158 0.56 -12.62 -16.07
C ARG A 158 2.00 -12.30 -16.50
N GLY A 159 2.80 -11.68 -15.63
CA GLY A 159 4.21 -11.38 -15.90
C GLY A 159 4.43 -10.26 -16.92
N PHE A 160 3.48 -9.32 -17.03
CA PHE A 160 3.64 -8.10 -17.84
C PHE A 160 4.78 -7.21 -17.32
#